data_AF-X0WD40-F1
#
_entry.id   AF-X0WD40-F1
#
_cell.length_a   1.000
_cell.length_b   1.000
_cell.length_c   1.000
_cell.angle_alpha   90.00
_cell.angle_beta   90.00
_cell.angle_gamma   90.00
#
_symmetry.space_group_name_H-M   'P 1'
#
loop_
_entity.id
_entity.type
_entity.pdbx_description
1 polymer ?
#
loop_
_entity_poly.entity_id
_entity_poly.type
_entity_poly.pdbx_seq_one_letter_code
_entity_poly.pdbx_strand_id
1 'polypeptide(L)'
;VFRAMVGEMNEVIGLEMVDPSTKQKVGQSDMNAVVLEQIEEFSFKWVKTSKPAARQQVERIYEKFWPRLLLVRKEMDRKLGHMKRGDELPSGVLEMVKVRVATKRRLSVGDKMAGRHGNKGVIARILPQEDMPFLADGTPADIVLNPLGVPGRMNLGQILETHLGWAAAVLGFQAITPVFDGAKEDEIFSCLREANEHVRVRSEDAEAVQQAGESGELLVEMPEDGKTVVYDGRTGEPLEQKVTVGYIYMNKLHHLVD
;
A
#
# COMPACT_ATOMS: atom_id res chain seq x y z
N VAL A 1 -22.45 -14.35 16.90
CA VAL A 1 -23.25 -13.88 18.05
C VAL A 1 -24.06 -15.02 18.65
N PHE A 2 -24.95 -15.67 17.90
CA PHE A 2 -25.78 -16.78 18.42
C PHE A 2 -24.94 -17.96 18.93
N ARG A 3 -23.93 -18.41 18.18
CA ARG A 3 -22.99 -19.46 18.63
C ARG A 3 -22.29 -19.14 19.95
N ALA A 4 -21.90 -17.87 20.15
CA ALA A 4 -21.23 -17.43 21.38
C ALA A 4 -22.21 -17.41 22.57
N MET A 5 -23.44 -16.93 22.35
CA MET A 5 -24.52 -16.99 23.35
C MET A 5 -24.79 -18.43 23.77
N VAL A 6 -24.93 -19.36 22.82
CA VAL A 6 -25.19 -20.78 23.10
C VAL A 6 -24.00 -21.45 23.78
N GLY A 7 -22.77 -21.09 23.41
CA GLY A 7 -21.54 -21.52 24.10
C GLY A 7 -21.54 -21.14 25.58
N GLU A 8 -21.72 -19.84 25.87
CA GLU A 8 -21.77 -19.34 27.25
C GLU A 8 -22.93 -19.98 28.05
N MET A 9 -24.08 -20.20 27.42
CA MET A 9 -25.21 -20.89 28.07
C MET A 9 -24.90 -22.35 28.37
N ASN A 10 -24.30 -23.09 27.43
CA ASN A 10 -23.94 -24.50 27.61
C ASN A 10 -22.89 -24.68 28.72
N GLU A 11 -21.93 -23.76 28.84
CA GLU A 11 -20.94 -23.76 29.93
C GLU A 11 -21.59 -23.62 31.31
N VAL A 12 -22.58 -22.72 31.45
CA VAL A 12 -23.31 -22.52 32.71
C VAL A 12 -24.23 -23.70 33.06
N ILE A 13 -24.83 -24.34 32.05
CA ILE A 13 -25.74 -25.48 32.24
C ILE A 13 -24.95 -26.79 32.47
N GLY A 14 -23.75 -26.90 31.90
CA GLY A 14 -22.95 -28.13 31.89
C GLY A 14 -23.48 -29.21 30.94
N LEU A 15 -24.44 -28.86 30.07
CA LEU A 15 -25.03 -29.73 29.05
C LEU A 15 -25.16 -28.96 27.74
N GLU A 16 -25.03 -29.68 26.63
CA GLU A 16 -25.26 -29.11 25.31
C GLU A 16 -26.76 -29.03 25.02
N MET A 17 -27.25 -27.84 24.68
CA MET A 17 -28.62 -27.67 24.21
C MET A 17 -28.83 -28.40 22.88
N VAL A 18 -29.96 -29.10 22.78
CA VAL A 18 -30.38 -29.83 21.57
C VAL A 18 -31.70 -29.25 21.10
N ASP A 19 -31.74 -28.93 19.81
CA ASP A 19 -32.93 -28.47 19.11
C ASP A 19 -33.98 -29.61 19.05
N PRO A 20 -35.21 -29.41 19.56
CA PRO A 20 -36.27 -30.41 19.51
C PRO A 20 -36.73 -30.80 18.10
N SER A 21 -36.66 -29.88 17.11
CA SER A 21 -37.15 -30.14 15.76
C SER A 21 -36.13 -30.93 14.94
N THR A 22 -34.87 -30.48 14.95
CA THR A 22 -33.79 -31.09 14.16
C THR A 22 -32.99 -32.17 14.89
N LYS A 23 -33.15 -32.29 16.22
CA LYS A 23 -32.32 -33.12 17.13
C LYS A 23 -30.82 -32.81 17.06
N GLN A 24 -30.44 -31.68 16.47
CA GLN A 24 -29.05 -31.26 16.36
C GLN A 24 -28.64 -30.42 17.57
N LYS A 25 -27.35 -30.39 17.86
CA LYS A 25 -26.78 -29.51 18.88
C LYS A 25 -26.91 -28.06 18.43
N VAL A 26 -27.48 -27.22 19.28
CA VAL A 26 -27.77 -25.82 18.95
C VAL A 26 -26.46 -25.07 18.72
N GLY A 27 -26.35 -24.35 17.60
CA GLY A 27 -25.20 -23.49 17.30
C GLY A 27 -23.89 -24.21 16.96
N GLN A 28 -23.85 -25.54 16.93
CA GLN A 28 -22.64 -26.33 16.62
C GLN A 28 -22.58 -26.86 15.18
N SER A 29 -23.65 -26.71 14.40
CA SER A 29 -23.64 -27.12 12.99
C SER A 29 -22.73 -26.21 12.15
N ASP A 30 -21.95 -26.82 11.25
CA ASP A 30 -21.10 -26.11 10.27
C ASP A 30 -21.94 -25.43 9.17
N MET A 31 -23.18 -25.88 8.96
CA MET A 31 -24.08 -25.31 7.96
C MET A 31 -24.79 -24.06 8.51
N ASN A 32 -24.52 -22.91 7.90
CA ASN A 32 -25.13 -21.63 8.32
C ASN A 32 -26.66 -21.61 8.20
N ALA A 33 -27.25 -22.34 7.25
CA ALA A 33 -28.70 -22.42 7.07
C ALA A 33 -29.40 -23.03 8.30
N VAL A 34 -28.86 -24.14 8.82
CA VAL A 34 -29.37 -24.80 10.02
C VAL A 34 -29.30 -23.88 11.23
N VAL A 35 -28.19 -23.14 11.37
CA VAL A 35 -28.02 -22.20 12.49
C VAL A 35 -29.02 -21.03 12.38
N LEU A 36 -29.38 -20.60 11.18
CA LEU A 36 -30.40 -19.57 10.97
C LEU A 36 -31.79 -20.07 11.36
N GLU A 37 -32.18 -21.29 10.97
CA GLU A 37 -33.44 -21.92 11.39
C GLU A 37 -33.52 -22.05 12.92
N GLN A 38 -32.43 -22.50 13.55
CA GLN A 38 -32.33 -22.56 15.01
C GLN A 38 -32.51 -21.19 15.68
N ILE A 39 -32.01 -20.10 15.09
CA ILE A 39 -32.20 -18.74 15.61
C ILE A 39 -33.68 -18.33 15.54
N GLU A 40 -34.39 -18.74 14.48
CA GLU A 40 -35.81 -18.41 14.29
C GLU A 40 -36.73 -19.18 15.25
N GLU A 41 -36.43 -20.46 15.49
CA GLU A 41 -37.23 -21.32 16.37
C GLU A 41 -36.79 -21.28 17.84
N PHE A 42 -35.64 -20.64 18.14
CA PHE A 42 -35.06 -20.66 19.47
C PHE A 42 -36.06 -20.21 20.52
N SER A 43 -36.31 -21.10 21.49
CA SER A 43 -37.15 -20.83 22.64
C SER A 43 -36.36 -21.04 23.92
N PHE A 44 -36.57 -20.18 24.91
CA PHE A 44 -35.99 -20.36 26.25
C PHE A 44 -36.38 -21.71 26.89
N LYS A 45 -37.42 -22.38 26.39
CA LYS A 45 -37.82 -23.75 26.80
C LYS A 45 -36.78 -24.82 26.46
N TRP A 46 -35.85 -24.55 25.53
CA TRP A 46 -34.79 -25.49 25.16
C TRP A 46 -33.70 -25.59 26.24
N VAL A 47 -33.66 -24.61 27.16
CA VAL A 47 -32.77 -24.58 28.32
C VAL A 47 -33.28 -25.56 29.38
N LYS A 48 -32.63 -26.71 29.50
CA LYS A 48 -32.93 -27.74 30.52
C LYS A 48 -32.00 -27.57 31.72
N THR A 49 -32.46 -26.91 32.78
CA THR A 49 -31.72 -26.81 34.05
C THR A 49 -32.64 -26.99 35.26
N SER A 50 -32.19 -27.79 36.23
CA SER A 50 -32.89 -28.01 37.51
C SER A 50 -32.40 -27.08 38.62
N LYS A 51 -31.32 -26.32 38.40
CA LYS A 51 -30.70 -25.43 39.40
C LYS A 51 -31.19 -23.98 39.22
N PRO A 52 -31.85 -23.37 40.22
CA PRO A 52 -32.33 -21.99 40.13
C PRO A 52 -31.23 -20.95 39.86
N ALA A 53 -30.05 -21.12 40.45
CA ALA A 53 -28.92 -20.20 40.26
C ALA A 53 -28.37 -20.20 38.82
N ALA A 54 -28.29 -21.38 38.19
CA ALA A 54 -27.84 -21.51 36.80
C ALA A 54 -28.86 -20.89 35.83
N ARG A 55 -30.17 -21.03 36.12
CA ARG A 55 -31.23 -20.40 35.34
C ARG A 55 -31.12 -18.88 35.31
N GLN A 56 -30.89 -18.25 36.47
CA GLN A 56 -30.74 -16.80 36.57
C GLN A 56 -29.50 -16.29 35.81
N GLN A 57 -28.42 -17.06 35.79
CA GLN A 57 -27.22 -16.71 35.01
C GLN A 57 -27.47 -16.82 33.49
N VAL A 58 -28.17 -17.87 33.05
CA VAL A 58 -28.56 -18.03 31.63
C VAL A 58 -29.51 -16.92 31.17
N GLU A 59 -30.45 -16.49 32.03
CA GLU A 59 -31.32 -15.34 31.74
C GLU A 59 -30.52 -14.06 31.51
N ARG A 60 -29.51 -13.77 32.33
CA ARG A 60 -28.62 -12.61 32.12
C ARG A 60 -27.84 -12.69 30.81
N ILE A 61 -27.35 -13.88 30.45
CA ILE A 61 -26.65 -14.10 29.16
C ILE A 61 -27.63 -13.86 28.01
N TYR A 62 -28.84 -14.40 28.10
CA TYR A 62 -29.89 -14.17 27.09
C TYR A 62 -30.20 -12.68 26.92
N GLU A 63 -30.44 -11.95 28.02
CA GLU A 63 -30.72 -10.51 27.99
C GLU A 63 -29.57 -9.68 27.40
N LYS A 64 -28.32 -10.12 27.57
CA LYS A 64 -27.13 -9.47 26.99
C LYS A 64 -27.03 -9.69 25.48
N PHE A 65 -27.24 -10.92 25.00
CA PHE A 65 -26.95 -11.29 23.61
C PHE A 65 -28.15 -11.21 22.67
N TRP A 66 -29.35 -11.49 23.17
CA TRP A 66 -30.56 -11.54 22.36
C TRP A 66 -30.92 -10.20 21.69
N PRO A 67 -30.85 -9.04 22.38
CA PRO A 67 -31.08 -7.74 21.73
C PRO A 67 -30.11 -7.47 20.55
N ARG A 68 -28.86 -7.92 20.66
CA ARG A 68 -27.86 -7.78 19.59
C ARG A 68 -28.21 -8.65 18.39
N LEU A 69 -28.72 -9.85 18.60
CA LEU A 69 -29.22 -10.72 17.51
C LEU A 69 -30.41 -10.08 16.80
N LEU A 70 -31.36 -9.53 17.57
CA LEU A 70 -32.51 -8.82 17.02
C LEU A 70 -32.11 -7.59 16.20
N LEU A 71 -31.08 -6.84 16.63
CA LEU A 71 -30.54 -5.72 15.87
C LEU A 71 -29.97 -6.16 14.52
N VAL A 72 -29.16 -7.22 14.51
CA VAL A 72 -28.58 -7.77 13.27
C VAL A 72 -29.68 -8.29 12.34
N ARG A 73 -30.71 -8.97 12.89
CA ARG A 73 -31.88 -9.42 12.12
C ARG A 73 -32.62 -8.24 11.49
N LYS A 74 -32.87 -7.17 12.27
CA LYS A 74 -33.50 -5.95 11.77
C LYS A 74 -32.70 -5.29 10.64
N GLU A 75 -31.37 -5.26 10.75
CA GLU A 75 -30.50 -4.76 9.66
C GLU A 75 -30.55 -5.63 8.41
N MET A 76 -30.58 -6.95 8.59
CA MET A 76 -30.75 -7.90 7.49
C MET A 76 -32.09 -7.69 6.79
N ASP A 77 -33.18 -7.62 7.53
CA ASP A 77 -34.53 -7.38 7.00
C ASP A 77 -34.61 -6.05 6.26
N ARG A 78 -33.95 -5.01 6.78
CA ARG A 78 -33.83 -3.70 6.11
C ARG A 78 -33.08 -3.81 4.77
N LYS A 79 -31.93 -4.49 4.75
CA LYS A 79 -31.14 -4.70 3.51
C LYS A 79 -31.91 -5.52 2.49
N LEU A 80 -32.56 -6.59 2.93
CA LEU A 80 -33.37 -7.47 2.08
C LEU A 80 -34.58 -6.71 1.52
N GLY A 81 -35.24 -5.88 2.33
CA GLY A 81 -36.33 -5.01 1.89
C GLY A 81 -35.86 -3.93 0.90
N HIS A 82 -34.61 -3.45 0.99
CA HIS A 82 -34.03 -2.58 -0.02
C HIS A 82 -33.77 -3.34 -1.33
N MET A 83 -33.16 -4.53 -1.27
CA MET A 83 -32.89 -5.34 -2.46
C MET A 83 -34.16 -5.77 -3.20
N LYS A 84 -35.26 -6.07 -2.48
CA LYS A 84 -36.55 -6.48 -3.08
C LYS A 84 -37.28 -5.34 -3.79
N ARG A 85 -37.12 -4.09 -3.33
CA ARG A 85 -37.82 -2.93 -3.91
C ARG A 85 -37.25 -2.50 -5.26
N GLY A 86 -36.01 -2.90 -5.57
CA GLY A 86 -35.30 -2.44 -6.76
C GLY A 86 -34.80 -1.00 -6.62
N ASP A 87 -34.06 -0.54 -7.62
CA ASP A 87 -33.59 0.84 -7.71
C ASP A 87 -34.60 1.70 -8.48
N GLU A 88 -34.71 2.98 -8.12
CA GLU A 88 -35.51 3.93 -8.90
C GLU A 88 -34.79 4.26 -10.22
N LEU A 89 -35.43 3.95 -11.34
CA LEU A 89 -34.91 4.22 -12.67
C LEU A 89 -35.48 5.55 -13.21
N PRO A 90 -34.70 6.28 -14.04
CA PRO A 90 -35.23 7.44 -14.76
C PRO A 90 -36.45 7.10 -15.61
N SER A 91 -37.34 8.07 -15.82
CA SER A 91 -38.54 7.90 -16.65
C SER A 91 -38.18 7.40 -18.05
N GLY A 92 -38.82 6.32 -18.50
CA GLY A 92 -38.59 5.68 -19.81
C GLY A 92 -37.53 4.57 -19.82
N VAL A 93 -36.82 4.31 -18.72
CA VAL A 93 -35.84 3.21 -18.62
C VAL A 93 -36.48 2.00 -17.93
N LEU A 94 -36.48 0.84 -18.61
CA LEU A 94 -37.00 -0.41 -18.05
C LEU A 94 -35.96 -1.16 -17.21
N GLU A 95 -34.72 -1.24 -17.70
CA GLU A 95 -33.61 -1.94 -17.03
C GLU A 95 -32.29 -1.19 -17.27
N MET A 96 -31.37 -1.24 -16.31
CA MET A 96 -30.04 -0.61 -16.40
C MET A 96 -28.95 -1.62 -16.06
N VAL A 97 -28.05 -1.88 -17.01
CA VAL A 97 -26.87 -2.74 -16.81
C VAL A 97 -25.62 -1.88 -16.70
N LYS A 98 -24.90 -1.98 -15.58
CA LYS A 98 -23.63 -1.26 -15.34
C LYS A 98 -22.46 -2.21 -15.52
N VAL A 99 -21.71 -2.07 -16.62
CA VAL A 99 -20.47 -2.82 -16.87
C VAL A 99 -19.27 -1.99 -16.41
N ARG A 100 -18.44 -2.54 -15.53
CA ARG A 100 -17.20 -1.91 -15.06
C ARG A 100 -16.01 -2.58 -15.74
N VAL A 101 -15.25 -1.81 -16.51
CA VAL A 101 -14.01 -2.27 -17.17
C VAL A 101 -12.82 -1.66 -16.44
N ALA A 102 -11.85 -2.50 -16.07
CA ALA A 102 -10.61 -2.06 -15.47
C ALA A 102 -9.48 -2.19 -16.50
N THR A 103 -8.75 -1.09 -16.74
CA THR A 103 -7.62 -1.06 -17.67
C THR A 103 -6.37 -0.55 -16.97
N LYS A 104 -5.26 -1.29 -17.07
CA LYS A 104 -3.95 -0.82 -16.61
C LYS A 104 -3.30 0.01 -17.71
N ARG A 105 -3.13 1.32 -17.48
CA ARG A 105 -2.42 2.22 -18.41
C ARG A 105 -0.92 2.20 -18.11
N ARG A 106 -0.09 1.97 -19.14
CA ARG A 106 1.38 2.07 -19.04
C ARG A 106 1.85 3.52 -19.20
N LEU A 107 3.13 3.77 -18.98
CA LEU A 107 3.76 5.07 -19.22
C LEU A 107 4.08 5.21 -20.71
N SER A 108 3.70 6.34 -21.30
CA SER A 108 3.84 6.59 -22.74
C SER A 108 4.53 7.93 -23.00
N VAL A 109 5.13 8.08 -24.18
CA VAL A 109 5.60 9.38 -24.66
C VAL A 109 4.43 10.36 -24.70
N GLY A 110 4.61 11.55 -24.15
CA GLY A 110 3.54 12.53 -23.99
C GLY A 110 2.90 12.56 -22.60
N ASP A 111 3.06 11.53 -21.77
CA ASP A 111 2.57 11.55 -20.40
C ASP A 111 3.25 12.66 -19.57
N LYS A 112 2.47 13.31 -18.70
CA LYS A 112 2.95 14.41 -17.86
C LYS A 112 3.47 13.89 -16.52
N MET A 113 4.70 14.27 -16.22
CA MET A 113 5.40 13.94 -14.96
C MET A 113 5.69 15.22 -14.17
N ALA A 114 5.83 15.09 -12.85
CA ALA A 114 6.20 16.19 -11.98
C ALA A 114 7.06 15.73 -10.80
N GLY A 115 8.09 16.49 -10.45
CA GLY A 115 8.79 16.32 -9.18
C GLY A 115 8.10 17.08 -8.05
N ARG A 116 8.61 16.92 -6.83
CA ARG A 116 8.07 17.57 -5.62
C ARG A 116 8.33 19.07 -5.56
N HIS A 117 9.37 19.53 -6.25
CA HIS A 117 9.83 20.94 -6.27
C HIS A 117 9.20 21.78 -7.38
N GLY A 118 7.99 21.41 -7.83
CA GLY A 118 7.24 22.16 -8.84
C GLY A 118 7.78 22.06 -10.27
N ASN A 119 8.82 21.27 -10.52
CA ASN A 119 9.27 20.89 -11.85
C ASN A 119 8.21 19.98 -12.50
N LYS A 120 7.68 20.39 -13.65
CA LYS A 120 6.71 19.63 -14.44
C LYS A 120 7.25 19.49 -15.86
N GLY A 121 7.09 18.32 -16.42
CA GLY A 121 7.56 17.99 -17.76
C GLY A 121 6.65 16.99 -18.44
N VAL A 122 6.88 16.81 -19.73
CA VAL A 122 6.26 15.77 -20.54
C VAL A 122 7.35 14.81 -20.98
N ILE A 123 7.07 13.51 -20.97
CA ILE A 123 8.02 12.50 -21.44
C ILE A 123 8.23 12.69 -22.94
N ALA A 124 9.45 13.09 -23.34
CA ALA A 124 9.78 13.35 -24.73
C ALA A 124 10.16 12.08 -25.51
N ARG A 125 10.86 11.14 -24.86
CA ARG A 125 11.32 9.90 -25.45
C ARG A 125 11.52 8.84 -24.37
N ILE A 126 11.26 7.58 -24.72
CA ILE A 126 11.64 6.40 -23.93
C ILE A 126 12.77 5.73 -24.70
N LEU A 127 13.93 5.58 -24.06
CA LEU A 127 15.13 4.98 -24.65
C LEU A 127 15.35 3.56 -24.11
N PRO A 128 16.01 2.67 -24.87
CA PRO A 128 16.60 1.45 -24.34
C PRO A 128 17.64 1.76 -23.25
N GLN A 129 17.87 0.81 -22.34
CA GLN A 129 18.77 0.99 -21.19
C GLN A 129 20.24 1.18 -21.64
N GLU A 130 20.64 0.48 -22.70
CA GLU A 130 21.98 0.57 -23.31
C GLU A 130 22.30 1.94 -23.92
N ASP A 131 21.27 2.72 -24.26
CA ASP A 131 21.40 4.05 -24.84
C ASP A 131 21.49 5.16 -23.77
N MET A 132 21.22 4.82 -22.50
CA MET A 132 21.19 5.78 -21.40
C MET A 132 22.61 6.05 -20.88
N PRO A 133 22.91 7.29 -20.44
CA PRO A 133 24.16 7.56 -19.74
C PRO A 133 24.30 6.70 -18.48
N PHE A 134 25.50 6.25 -18.19
CA PHE A 134 25.77 5.32 -17.09
C PHE A 134 26.93 5.81 -16.20
N LEU A 135 26.95 5.30 -14.97
CA LEU A 135 27.95 5.58 -13.96
C LEU A 135 29.21 4.70 -14.12
N ALA A 136 30.26 4.96 -13.35
CA ALA A 136 31.52 4.20 -13.45
C ALA A 136 31.37 2.70 -13.10
N ASP A 137 30.36 2.33 -12.33
CA ASP A 137 29.99 0.95 -12.00
C ASP A 137 29.12 0.27 -13.07
N GLY A 138 28.75 1.00 -14.13
CA GLY A 138 27.84 0.51 -15.19
C GLY A 138 26.36 0.80 -14.93
N THR A 139 25.99 1.38 -13.79
CA THR A 139 24.59 1.67 -13.45
C THR A 139 24.04 2.75 -14.39
N PRO A 140 22.99 2.45 -15.20
CA PRO A 140 22.41 3.44 -16.11
C PRO A 140 21.44 4.38 -15.39
N ALA A 141 21.34 5.61 -15.88
CA ALA A 141 20.35 6.57 -15.40
C ALA A 141 18.95 6.22 -15.91
N ASP A 142 17.93 6.32 -15.05
CA ASP A 142 16.52 6.12 -15.44
C ASP A 142 15.89 7.34 -16.13
N ILE A 143 16.26 8.55 -15.68
CA ILE A 143 15.67 9.82 -16.13
C ILE A 143 16.77 10.85 -16.30
N VAL A 144 16.79 11.52 -17.45
CA VAL A 144 17.65 12.69 -17.70
C VAL A 144 16.81 13.96 -17.63
N LEU A 145 17.21 14.90 -16.76
CA LEU A 145 16.55 16.18 -16.58
C LEU A 145 17.40 17.34 -17.11
N ASN A 146 16.73 18.37 -17.64
CA ASN A 146 17.41 19.56 -18.12
C ASN A 146 17.78 20.48 -16.93
N PRO A 147 19.07 20.82 -16.73
CA PRO A 147 19.51 21.66 -15.61
C PRO A 147 19.07 23.13 -15.74
N LEU A 148 18.75 23.62 -16.94
CA LEU A 148 18.41 25.04 -17.17
C LEU A 148 17.14 25.49 -16.41
N GLY A 149 16.26 24.55 -16.06
CA GLY A 149 15.05 24.83 -15.30
C GLY A 149 15.29 25.20 -13.84
N VAL A 150 16.45 24.83 -13.27
CA VAL A 150 16.73 25.00 -11.84
C VAL A 150 17.04 26.46 -11.49
N PRO A 151 18.02 27.13 -12.12
CA PRO A 151 18.35 28.51 -11.78
C PRO A 151 17.20 29.46 -12.11
N GLY A 152 16.51 29.24 -13.24
CA GLY A 152 15.43 30.12 -13.68
C GLY A 152 14.19 30.10 -12.78
N ARG A 153 14.00 29.04 -11.98
CA ARG A 153 12.85 28.91 -11.06
C ARG A 153 13.25 28.94 -9.59
N MET A 154 14.55 29.05 -9.29
CA MET A 154 15.11 29.04 -7.93
C MET A 154 14.65 27.85 -7.08
N ASN A 155 14.39 26.70 -7.70
CA ASN A 155 13.98 25.48 -7.01
C ASN A 155 15.18 24.56 -6.69
N LEU A 156 16.18 25.13 -5.99
CA LEU A 156 17.42 24.45 -5.63
C LEU A 156 17.19 23.18 -4.79
N GLY A 157 16.09 23.12 -4.05
CA GLY A 157 15.71 21.95 -3.26
C GLY A 157 15.68 20.64 -4.04
N GLN A 158 15.45 20.66 -5.36
CA GLN A 158 15.52 19.44 -6.18
C GLN A 158 16.93 18.84 -6.26
N ILE A 159 17.97 19.68 -6.24
CA ILE A 159 19.37 19.24 -6.25
C ILE A 159 19.73 18.64 -4.88
N LEU A 160 19.31 19.32 -3.81
CA LEU A 160 19.49 18.84 -2.44
C LEU A 160 18.74 17.52 -2.20
N GLU A 161 17.51 17.38 -2.72
CA GLU A 161 16.76 16.12 -2.73
C GLU A 161 17.53 15.03 -3.46
N THR A 162 18.10 15.35 -4.64
CA THR A 162 18.87 14.41 -5.47
C THR A 162 20.09 13.87 -4.71
N HIS A 163 20.81 14.74 -3.99
CA HIS A 163 21.95 14.36 -3.17
C HIS A 163 21.57 13.52 -1.95
N LEU A 164 20.53 13.94 -1.21
CA LEU A 164 20.04 13.19 -0.05
C LEU A 164 19.48 11.83 -0.48
N GLY A 165 18.80 11.78 -1.62
CA GLY A 165 18.29 10.56 -2.22
C GLY A 165 19.40 9.57 -2.60
N TRP A 166 20.55 10.07 -3.07
CA TRP A 166 21.73 9.23 -3.29
C TRP A 166 22.22 8.59 -2.00
N ALA A 167 22.44 9.39 -0.95
CA ALA A 167 22.86 8.87 0.34
C ALA A 167 21.85 7.85 0.91
N ALA A 168 20.56 8.14 0.75
CA ALA A 168 19.46 7.26 1.15
C ALA A 168 19.44 5.93 0.39
N ALA A 169 19.73 5.94 -0.91
CA ALA A 169 19.81 4.72 -1.73
C ALA A 169 20.98 3.82 -1.31
N VAL A 170 22.14 4.42 -1.02
CA VAL A 170 23.33 3.68 -0.56
C VAL A 170 23.13 3.12 0.85
N LEU A 171 22.66 3.95 1.79
CA LEU A 171 22.55 3.57 3.21
C LEU A 171 21.25 2.79 3.53
N GLY A 172 20.32 2.70 2.58
CA GLY A 172 19.08 1.93 2.73
C GLY A 172 18.03 2.56 3.66
N PHE A 173 17.93 3.89 3.69
CA PHE A 173 16.90 4.58 4.47
C PHE A 173 15.96 5.41 3.58
N GLN A 174 14.81 5.83 4.14
CA GLN A 174 13.89 6.74 3.46
C GLN A 174 13.90 8.11 4.15
N ALA A 175 14.33 9.14 3.41
CA ALA A 175 14.23 10.52 3.87
C ALA A 175 12.80 11.06 3.72
N ILE A 176 12.19 11.52 4.81
CA ILE A 176 10.91 12.22 4.80
C ILE A 176 11.18 13.67 5.16
N THR A 177 10.94 14.58 4.21
CA THR A 177 11.15 16.02 4.36
C THR A 177 9.81 16.78 4.27
N PRO A 178 9.16 17.08 5.41
CA PRO A 178 7.95 17.88 5.45
C PRO A 178 8.15 19.29 4.88
N VAL A 179 7.03 19.93 4.54
CA VAL A 179 7.04 21.33 4.09
C VAL A 179 7.53 22.22 5.24
N PHE A 180 8.58 22.99 4.99
CA PHE A 180 9.26 23.90 5.95
C PHE A 180 10.10 23.23 7.04
N ASP A 181 10.21 21.90 7.05
CA ASP A 181 11.07 21.16 7.99
C ASP A 181 11.92 20.15 7.20
N GLY A 182 12.70 20.68 6.27
CA GLY A 182 13.58 19.90 5.41
C GLY A 182 14.95 19.66 6.04
N ALA A 183 15.66 18.64 5.56
CA ALA A 183 17.04 18.41 5.92
C ALA A 183 17.91 19.64 5.59
N LYS A 184 18.79 20.00 6.52
CA LYS A 184 19.77 21.08 6.32
C LYS A 184 20.90 20.59 5.43
N GLU A 185 21.57 21.52 4.75
CA GLU A 185 22.70 21.20 3.86
C GLU A 185 23.80 20.39 4.59
N ASP A 186 24.16 20.80 5.81
CA ASP A 186 25.15 20.09 6.63
C ASP A 186 24.76 18.64 6.93
N GLU A 187 23.47 18.38 7.15
CA GLU A 187 22.95 17.02 7.40
C GLU A 187 23.05 16.17 6.13
N ILE A 188 22.72 16.76 4.98
CA ILE A 188 22.83 16.09 3.67
C ILE A 188 24.31 15.74 3.37
N PHE A 189 25.23 16.68 3.56
CA PHE A 189 26.66 16.44 3.38
C PHE A 189 27.22 15.43 4.38
N SER A 190 26.70 15.39 5.61
CA SER A 190 27.03 14.34 6.58
C SER A 190 26.58 12.96 6.09
N CYS A 191 25.34 12.85 5.59
CA CYS A 191 24.82 11.59 5.04
C CYS A 191 25.61 11.14 3.81
N LEU A 192 26.01 12.06 2.92
CA LEU A 192 26.85 11.73 1.77
C LEU A 192 28.22 11.18 2.18
N ARG A 193 28.86 11.76 3.21
CA ARG A 193 30.14 11.25 3.72
C ARG A 193 30.00 9.86 4.32
N GLU A 194 28.93 9.61 5.07
CA GLU A 194 28.61 8.29 5.61
C GLU A 194 28.33 7.27 4.48
N ALA A 195 27.58 7.67 3.45
CA ALA A 195 27.31 6.85 2.28
C ALA A 195 28.61 6.49 1.53
N ASN A 196 29.52 7.45 1.33
CA ASN A 196 30.80 7.18 0.69
C ASN A 196 31.68 6.23 1.53
N GLU A 197 31.66 6.35 2.85
CA GLU A 197 32.37 5.42 3.73
C GLU A 197 31.81 4.00 3.60
N HIS A 198 30.47 3.88 3.54
CA HIS A 198 29.82 2.60 3.28
C HIS A 198 30.25 2.00 1.94
N VAL A 199 30.24 2.81 0.87
CA VAL A 199 30.70 2.39 -0.47
C VAL A 199 32.15 1.92 -0.44
N ARG A 200 33.05 2.64 0.24
CA ARG A 200 34.47 2.23 0.35
C ARG A 200 34.61 0.85 0.97
N VAL A 201 33.98 0.61 2.12
CA VAL A 201 34.02 -0.70 2.79
C VAL A 201 33.42 -1.81 1.91
N ARG A 202 32.31 -1.54 1.23
CA ARG A 202 31.64 -2.51 0.35
C ARG A 202 32.41 -2.79 -0.93
N SER A 203 33.12 -1.80 -1.46
CA SER A 203 33.93 -1.93 -2.68
C SER A 203 35.17 -2.84 -2.50
N GLU A 204 35.61 -3.04 -1.25
CA GLU A 204 36.67 -4.00 -0.91
C GLU A 204 36.17 -5.46 -0.88
N ASP A 205 34.85 -5.66 -0.76
CA ASP A 205 34.23 -6.98 -0.77
C ASP A 205 34.07 -7.50 -2.21
N ALA A 206 34.90 -8.47 -2.57
CA ALA A 206 34.89 -9.07 -3.90
C ALA A 206 33.57 -9.74 -4.27
N GLU A 207 32.81 -10.25 -3.28
CA GLU A 207 31.49 -10.83 -3.53
C GLU A 207 30.47 -9.73 -3.89
N ALA A 208 30.51 -8.61 -3.15
CA ALA A 208 29.67 -7.45 -3.42
C ALA A 208 29.94 -6.88 -4.81
N VAL A 209 31.21 -6.70 -5.19
CA VAL A 209 31.59 -6.18 -6.52
C VAL A 209 31.13 -7.12 -7.65
N GLN A 210 31.25 -8.43 -7.47
CA GLN A 210 30.79 -9.40 -8.47
C GLN A 210 29.27 -9.45 -8.60
N GLN A 211 28.54 -9.26 -7.50
CA GLN A 211 27.07 -9.32 -7.47
C GLN A 211 26.40 -7.96 -7.72
N ALA A 212 27.14 -6.85 -7.77
CA ALA A 212 26.61 -5.49 -7.88
C ALA A 212 25.61 -5.31 -9.04
N GLY A 213 25.89 -5.93 -10.19
CA GLY A 213 25.01 -5.87 -11.36
C GLY A 213 23.65 -6.57 -11.16
N GLU A 214 23.56 -7.55 -10.26
CA GLU A 214 22.32 -8.25 -9.91
C GLU A 214 21.63 -7.64 -8.68
N SER A 215 22.41 -7.18 -7.69
CA SER A 215 21.89 -6.59 -6.46
C SER A 215 21.38 -5.15 -6.66
N GLY A 216 21.86 -4.45 -7.69
CA GLY A 216 21.59 -3.02 -7.89
C GLY A 216 22.26 -2.15 -6.83
N GLU A 217 23.27 -2.67 -6.15
CA GLU A 217 24.04 -1.96 -5.14
C GLU A 217 24.93 -0.91 -5.81
N LEU A 218 24.80 0.35 -5.38
CA LEU A 218 25.63 1.44 -5.88
C LEU A 218 27.01 1.38 -5.24
N LEU A 219 28.03 1.14 -6.06
CA LEU A 219 29.43 1.07 -5.62
C LEU A 219 30.25 2.28 -6.05
N VAL A 220 29.57 3.41 -6.30
CA VAL A 220 30.17 4.66 -6.75
C VAL A 220 30.16 5.68 -5.61
N GLU A 221 31.31 6.27 -5.33
CA GLU A 221 31.40 7.39 -4.41
C GLU A 221 30.79 8.66 -5.05
N MET A 222 30.03 9.42 -4.27
CA MET A 222 29.51 10.73 -4.67
C MET A 222 30.43 11.83 -4.14
N PRO A 223 31.11 12.60 -5.01
CA PRO A 223 31.92 13.73 -4.55
C PRO A 223 31.10 14.75 -3.76
N GLU A 224 31.76 15.52 -2.88
CA GLU A 224 31.07 16.49 -2.01
C GLU A 224 30.34 17.60 -2.79
N ASP A 225 30.77 17.90 -4.01
CA ASP A 225 30.08 18.85 -4.90
C ASP A 225 28.82 18.26 -5.56
N GLY A 226 28.51 17.00 -5.29
CA GLY A 226 27.33 16.27 -5.77
C GLY A 226 27.39 15.97 -7.27
N LYS A 227 28.58 15.97 -7.87
CA LYS A 227 28.77 15.74 -9.30
C LYS A 227 29.76 14.61 -9.55
N THR A 228 29.40 13.71 -10.44
CA THR A 228 30.26 12.60 -10.84
C THR A 228 30.43 12.54 -12.36
N VAL A 229 31.42 11.78 -12.81
CA VAL A 229 31.62 11.50 -14.24
C VAL A 229 30.60 10.44 -14.65
N VAL A 230 29.92 10.69 -15.77
CA VAL A 230 29.03 9.73 -16.42
C VAL A 230 29.52 9.49 -17.84
N TYR A 231 29.23 8.32 -18.36
CA TYR A 231 29.65 7.86 -19.67
C TYR A 231 28.43 7.83 -20.60
N ASP A 232 28.62 8.19 -21.86
CA ASP A 232 27.57 8.12 -22.88
C ASP A 232 27.31 6.65 -23.25
N GLY A 233 26.07 6.18 -23.10
CA GLY A 233 25.68 4.79 -23.42
C GLY A 233 25.93 4.40 -24.89
N ARG A 234 25.94 5.38 -25.80
CA ARG A 234 26.08 5.12 -27.25
C ARG A 234 27.53 5.01 -27.71
N THR A 235 28.43 5.75 -27.09
CA THR A 235 29.84 5.84 -27.49
C THR A 235 30.77 5.17 -26.48
N GLY A 236 30.34 5.06 -25.22
CA GLY A 236 31.15 4.64 -24.08
C GLY A 236 32.12 5.71 -23.58
N GLU A 237 32.16 6.90 -24.20
CA GLU A 237 33.08 7.97 -23.80
C GLU A 237 32.56 8.76 -22.59
N PRO A 238 33.45 9.22 -21.70
CA PRO A 238 33.06 10.08 -20.59
C PRO A 238 32.56 11.44 -21.09
N LEU A 239 31.52 11.98 -20.45
CA LEU A 239 31.10 13.35 -20.73
C LEU A 239 32.17 14.37 -20.31
N GLU A 240 32.27 15.47 -21.05
CA GLU A 240 33.28 16.52 -20.83
C GLU A 240 33.20 17.17 -19.43
N GLN A 241 31.99 17.25 -18.87
CA GLN A 241 31.73 17.85 -17.56
C GLN A 241 31.09 16.85 -16.62
N LYS A 242 31.46 16.92 -15.35
CA LYS A 242 30.78 16.17 -14.30
C LYS A 242 29.32 16.61 -14.19
N VAL A 243 28.43 15.65 -13.99
CA VAL A 243 26.98 15.84 -13.95
C VAL A 243 26.47 15.52 -12.55
N THR A 244 25.44 16.24 -12.11
CA THR A 244 24.72 15.89 -10.89
C THR A 244 23.90 14.62 -11.12
N VAL A 245 24.16 13.60 -10.32
CA VAL A 245 23.46 12.32 -10.33
C VAL A 245 22.92 12.05 -8.93
N GLY A 246 21.77 11.39 -8.84
CA GLY A 246 21.13 11.09 -7.58
C GLY A 246 19.71 10.58 -7.75
N TYR A 247 19.01 10.45 -6.63
CA TYR A 247 17.63 9.96 -6.62
C TYR A 247 16.68 11.09 -6.28
N ILE A 248 15.71 11.31 -7.17
CA ILE A 248 14.66 12.31 -7.00
C ILE A 248 13.29 11.64 -7.06
N TYR A 249 12.36 12.10 -6.24
CA TYR A 249 11.01 11.55 -6.24
C TYR A 249 10.15 12.16 -7.36
N MET A 250 9.73 11.31 -8.29
CA MET A 250 8.91 11.69 -9.45
C MET A 250 7.49 11.16 -9.35
N ASN A 251 6.52 12.02 -9.64
CA ASN A 251 5.09 11.69 -9.68
C ASN A 251 4.56 11.67 -11.12
N LYS A 252 3.67 10.72 -11.40
CA LYS A 252 2.86 10.69 -12.62
C LYS A 252 1.59 11.51 -12.41
N LEU A 253 1.35 12.50 -13.26
CA LEU A 253 0.12 13.29 -13.19
C LEU A 253 -1.02 12.60 -13.94
N HIS A 254 -2.26 12.93 -13.60
CA HIS A 254 -3.46 12.40 -14.27
C HIS A 254 -3.62 12.89 -15.72
N HIS A 255 -2.76 13.81 -16.19
CA HIS A 255 -2.77 14.33 -17.55
C HIS A 255 -2.02 13.34 -18.44
N LEU A 256 -2.74 12.30 -18.87
CA LEU A 256 -2.21 11.25 -19.73
C LEU A 256 -2.42 11.62 -21.18
N VAL A 257 -1.51 11.15 -22.03
CA VAL A 257 -1.81 11.05 -23.46
C VAL A 257 -2.56 9.75 -23.67
N ASP A 258 -3.66 9.82 -24.42
CA ASP A 258 -4.49 8.65 -24.73
C ASP A 258 -3.82 7.70 -25.72
#